data_AF-A0A2V8Q9F9-F1
#
_entry.id   AF-A0A2V8Q9F9-F1
#
_cell.length_a   1.000
_cell.length_b   1.000
_cell.length_c   1.000
_cell.angle_alpha   90.00
_cell.angle_beta   90.00
_cell.angle_gamma   90.00
#
_symmetry.space_group_name_H-M   'P 1'
#
loop_
_entity.id
_entity.type
_entity.pdbx_description
1 polymer ?
#
loop_
_entity_poly.entity_id
_entity_poly.type
_entity_poly.pdbx_seq_one_letter_code
_entity_poly.pdbx_strand_id
1 'polypeptide(L)'
;MLRIQQAIGEAFGEDAIESPATIARELAHEGGELRHPEIIECDARWREAQIESEARKLDGLQAFFEVEPLSLKKAEALIKKLEKLRKQSERTGDRTSLLGLRDLAVKARLAAHSLAQNRALDQIGRAEQSEIAEWLAVWIQTPKLFGEWLELRRRAPEFRNKFATEKDR
;
A
#
# COMPACT_ATOMS: atom_id res chain seq x y z
N MET A 1 3.36 -6.68 -30.14
CA MET A 1 3.66 -6.54 -28.71
C MET A 1 2.54 -7.06 -27.82
N LEU A 2 1.31 -6.50 -27.86
CA LEU A 2 0.18 -6.92 -27.02
C LEU A 2 -0.10 -8.45 -27.01
N ARG A 3 -0.07 -9.12 -28.16
CA ARG A 3 -0.26 -10.59 -28.24
C ARG A 3 0.84 -11.40 -27.56
N ILE A 4 2.08 -10.91 -27.57
CA ILE A 4 3.22 -11.60 -26.95
C ILE A 4 3.11 -11.47 -25.43
N GLN A 5 2.82 -10.27 -24.93
CA GLN A 5 2.59 -10.06 -23.49
C GLN A 5 1.38 -10.86 -22.99
N GLN A 6 0.30 -10.95 -23.78
CA GLN A 6 -0.86 -11.77 -23.44
C GLN A 6 -0.50 -13.27 -23.38
N ALA A 7 0.23 -13.77 -24.38
CA ALA A 7 0.66 -15.17 -24.40
C ALA A 7 1.63 -15.49 -23.24
N ILE A 8 2.53 -14.57 -22.87
CA ILE A 8 3.41 -14.71 -21.71
C ILE A 8 2.59 -14.75 -20.42
N GLY A 9 1.62 -13.85 -20.26
CA GLY A 9 0.73 -13.82 -19.11
C GLY A 9 -0.10 -15.11 -18.96
N GLU A 10 -0.62 -15.63 -20.07
CA GLU A 10 -1.41 -16.88 -20.10
C GLU A 10 -0.55 -18.12 -19.76
N ALA A 11 0.70 -18.16 -20.22
CA ALA A 11 1.58 -19.32 -20.03
C ALA A 11 2.37 -19.30 -18.71
N PHE A 12 2.75 -18.12 -18.22
CA PHE A 12 3.70 -17.95 -17.11
C PHE A 12 3.19 -17.07 -15.96
N GLY A 13 1.97 -16.50 -16.08
CA GLY A 13 1.36 -15.62 -15.08
C GLY A 13 1.64 -14.13 -15.31
N GLU A 14 0.82 -13.26 -14.70
CA GLU A 14 0.93 -11.80 -14.87
C GLU A 14 2.28 -11.23 -14.38
N ASP A 15 2.90 -11.85 -13.38
CA ASP A 15 4.20 -11.43 -12.83
C ASP A 15 5.38 -11.70 -13.79
N ALA A 16 5.16 -12.52 -14.83
CA ALA A 16 6.16 -12.82 -15.86
C ALA A 16 6.11 -11.82 -17.04
N ILE A 17 5.18 -10.87 -17.04
CA ILE A 17 5.01 -9.92 -18.14
C ILE A 17 6.06 -8.81 -18.03
N GLU A 18 7.06 -8.88 -18.91
CA GLU A 18 8.06 -7.82 -19.03
C GLU A 18 7.58 -6.62 -19.87
N SER A 19 8.29 -5.49 -19.73
CA SER A 19 7.97 -4.27 -20.46
C SER A 19 8.13 -4.47 -21.98
N PRO A 20 7.32 -3.79 -22.82
CA PRO A 20 7.46 -3.90 -24.26
C PRO A 20 8.88 -3.60 -24.77
N ALA A 21 9.60 -2.63 -24.20
CA ALA A 21 10.97 -2.36 -24.59
C ALA A 21 11.95 -3.51 -24.24
N THR A 22 11.69 -4.24 -23.15
CA THR A 22 12.53 -5.38 -22.74
C THR A 22 12.31 -6.55 -23.69
N ILE A 23 11.05 -6.92 -23.94
CA ILE A 23 10.68 -7.95 -24.90
C ILE A 23 11.23 -7.64 -26.30
N ALA A 24 11.11 -6.39 -26.75
CA ALA A 24 11.61 -5.99 -28.06
C ALA A 24 13.13 -6.13 -28.16
N ARG A 25 13.86 -5.79 -27.08
CA ARG A 25 15.31 -5.92 -27.03
C ARG A 25 15.75 -7.38 -27.16
N GLU A 26 15.09 -8.28 -26.46
CA GLU A 26 15.37 -9.72 -26.56
C GLU A 26 15.09 -10.24 -27.97
N LEU A 27 13.95 -9.86 -28.56
CA LEU A 27 13.62 -10.25 -29.94
C LEU A 27 14.65 -9.71 -30.95
N ALA A 28 15.19 -8.52 -30.75
CA ALA A 28 16.23 -7.96 -31.60
C ALA A 28 17.56 -8.69 -31.47
N HIS A 29 17.88 -9.18 -30.26
CA HIS A 29 19.06 -10.02 -30.04
C HIS A 29 18.97 -11.32 -30.85
N GLU A 30 17.76 -11.86 -30.99
CA GLU A 30 17.44 -13.03 -31.82
C GLU A 30 17.22 -12.70 -33.32
N GLY A 31 17.57 -11.50 -33.77
CA GLY A 31 17.51 -11.07 -35.17
C GLY A 31 16.17 -10.48 -35.63
N GLY A 32 15.26 -10.18 -34.71
CA GLY A 32 14.01 -9.48 -34.98
C GLY A 32 14.22 -8.01 -35.37
N GLU A 33 13.47 -7.53 -36.36
CA GLU A 33 13.53 -6.13 -36.78
C GLU A 33 12.77 -5.22 -35.80
N LEU A 34 13.43 -4.14 -35.35
CA LEU A 34 12.87 -3.20 -34.37
C LEU A 34 12.15 -2.03 -35.04
N ARG A 35 10.86 -1.90 -34.74
CA ARG A 35 10.07 -0.69 -35.02
C ARG A 35 10.15 0.27 -33.85
N HIS A 36 11.28 0.96 -33.74
CA HIS A 36 11.62 1.75 -32.56
C HIS A 36 10.55 2.77 -32.13
N PRO A 37 9.93 3.57 -33.03
CA PRO A 37 8.88 4.52 -32.63
C PRO A 37 7.67 3.85 -31.99
N GLU A 38 7.18 2.76 -32.59
CA GLU A 38 6.01 2.03 -32.11
C GLU A 38 6.30 1.28 -30.80
N ILE A 39 7.53 0.81 -30.61
CA ILE A 39 7.95 0.19 -29.35
C ILE A 39 7.99 1.22 -28.23
N ILE A 40 8.53 2.41 -28.48
CA ILE A 40 8.59 3.49 -27.49
C ILE A 40 7.18 3.91 -27.06
N GLU A 41 6.27 4.11 -28.03
CA GLU A 41 4.88 4.47 -27.72
C GLU A 41 4.16 3.37 -26.94
N CYS A 42 4.32 2.11 -27.34
CA CYS A 42 3.73 0.97 -26.65
C CYS A 42 4.28 0.81 -25.21
N ASP A 43 5.58 1.01 -25.01
CA ASP A 43 6.25 0.92 -23.71
C ASP A 43 5.86 2.10 -22.79
N ALA A 44 5.69 3.30 -23.34
CA ALA A 44 5.16 4.45 -22.61
C ALA A 44 3.72 4.20 -22.12
N ARG A 45 2.81 3.78 -23.02
CA ARG A 45 1.42 3.45 -22.66
C ARG A 45 1.33 2.32 -21.63
N TRP A 46 2.19 1.30 -21.75
CA TRP A 46 2.26 0.22 -20.77
C TRP A 46 2.68 0.75 -19.39
N ARG A 47 3.71 1.61 -19.31
CA ARG A 47 4.13 2.20 -18.04
C ARG A 47 3.07 3.10 -17.42
N GLU A 48 2.39 3.92 -18.23
CA GLU A 48 1.27 4.74 -17.76
C GLU A 48 0.16 3.86 -17.16
N ALA A 49 -0.21 2.77 -17.84
CA ALA A 49 -1.19 1.82 -17.35
C ALA A 49 -0.75 1.11 -16.05
N GLN A 50 0.54 0.80 -15.90
CA GLN A 50 1.08 0.24 -14.64
C GLN A 50 1.03 1.25 -13.49
N ILE A 51 1.44 2.50 -13.73
CA ILE A 51 1.36 3.58 -12.73
C ILE A 51 -0.09 3.78 -12.27
N GLU A 52 -1.01 3.86 -13.23
CA GLU A 52 -2.44 4.01 -12.98
C GLU A 52 -3.02 2.79 -12.22
N SER A 53 -2.63 1.57 -12.58
CA SER A 53 -3.04 0.35 -11.87
C SER A 53 -2.56 0.32 -10.42
N GLU A 54 -1.29 0.64 -10.18
CA GLU A 54 -0.73 0.75 -8.83
C GLU A 54 -1.42 1.85 -8.03
N ALA A 55 -1.68 3.02 -8.63
CA ALA A 55 -2.41 4.11 -7.99
C ALA A 55 -3.82 3.66 -7.56
N ARG A 56 -4.54 2.91 -8.40
CA ARG A 56 -5.85 2.35 -8.04
C ARG A 56 -5.77 1.31 -6.93
N LYS A 57 -4.72 0.48 -6.87
CA LYS A 57 -4.53 -0.48 -5.76
C LYS A 57 -4.35 0.25 -4.43
N LEU A 58 -3.68 1.40 -4.46
CA LEU A 58 -3.42 2.25 -3.30
C LEU A 58 -4.54 3.24 -2.99
N ASP A 59 -5.58 3.33 -3.83
CA ASP A 59 -6.72 4.22 -3.62
C ASP A 59 -7.34 4.00 -2.23
N GLY A 60 -7.90 5.03 -1.63
CA GLY A 60 -8.34 5.10 -0.24
C GLY A 60 -7.24 5.15 0.82
N LEU A 61 -5.99 4.73 0.54
CA LEU A 61 -4.89 4.85 1.52
C LEU A 61 -4.35 6.29 1.63
N GLN A 62 -4.70 7.18 0.69
CA GLN A 62 -4.41 8.60 0.77
C GLN A 62 -4.96 9.26 2.04
N ALA A 63 -6.00 8.68 2.66
CA ALA A 63 -6.60 9.19 3.88
C ALA A 63 -5.61 9.24 5.07
N PHE A 64 -4.50 8.49 5.01
CA PHE A 64 -3.39 8.64 5.97
C PHE A 64 -2.67 9.99 5.90
N PHE A 65 -2.80 10.69 4.78
CA PHE A 65 -2.06 11.92 4.47
C PHE A 65 -2.98 13.13 4.34
N GLU A 66 -4.27 12.97 4.64
CA GLU A 66 -5.21 14.09 4.70
C GLU A 66 -4.90 15.01 5.89
N VAL A 67 -5.34 16.26 5.77
CA VAL A 67 -5.13 17.28 6.82
C VAL A 67 -5.98 16.98 8.07
N GLU A 68 -7.13 16.33 7.88
CA GLU A 68 -8.02 15.95 8.97
C GLU A 68 -7.45 14.76 9.76
N PRO A 69 -7.51 14.79 11.11
CA PRO A 69 -7.07 13.67 11.93
C PRO A 69 -7.93 12.43 11.69
N LEU A 70 -7.29 11.26 11.60
CA LEU A 70 -7.97 9.98 11.46
C LEU A 70 -8.56 9.52 12.79
N SER A 71 -9.83 9.09 12.81
CA SER A 71 -10.34 8.34 13.96
C SER A 71 -9.76 6.94 14.02
N LEU A 72 -9.77 6.32 15.21
CA LEU A 72 -9.29 4.95 15.40
C LEU A 72 -10.02 3.95 14.50
N LYS A 73 -11.33 4.10 14.33
CA LYS A 73 -12.16 3.26 13.45
C LYS A 73 -11.75 3.36 11.98
N LYS A 74 -11.48 4.58 11.48
CA LYS A 74 -11.00 4.80 10.10
C LYS A 74 -9.60 4.21 9.94
N ALA A 75 -8.70 4.48 10.88
CA ALA A 75 -7.34 3.94 10.86
C ALA A 75 -7.33 2.40 10.85
N GLU A 76 -8.17 1.74 11.65
CA GLU A 76 -8.32 0.28 11.64
C GLU A 76 -8.70 -0.24 10.25
N ALA A 77 -9.68 0.40 9.59
CA ALA A 77 -10.11 0.01 8.25
C ALA A 77 -8.98 0.16 7.21
N LEU A 78 -8.21 1.26 7.29
CA LEU A 78 -7.07 1.50 6.40
C LEU A 78 -5.95 0.48 6.63
N ILE A 79 -5.60 0.18 7.88
CA ILE A 79 -4.57 -0.82 8.20
C ILE A 79 -5.03 -2.24 7.79
N LYS A 80 -6.32 -2.56 7.91
CA LYS A 80 -6.87 -3.82 7.35
C LYS A 80 -6.73 -3.88 5.82
N LYS A 81 -6.94 -2.76 5.12
CA LYS A 81 -6.72 -2.67 3.66
C LYS A 81 -5.25 -2.87 3.32
N LEU A 82 -4.34 -2.21 4.04
CA LEU A 82 -2.90 -2.37 3.94
C LEU A 82 -2.47 -3.85 4.12
N GLU A 83 -3.01 -4.53 5.13
CA GLU A 83 -2.74 -5.94 5.37
C GLU A 83 -3.29 -6.86 4.26
N LYS A 84 -4.46 -6.54 3.71
CA LYS A 84 -5.01 -7.29 2.57
C LYS A 84 -4.10 -7.18 1.35
N LEU A 85 -3.63 -5.98 1.01
CA LEU A 85 -2.71 -5.74 -0.11
C LEU A 85 -1.36 -6.42 0.12
N ARG A 86 -0.85 -6.39 1.36
CA ARG A 86 0.38 -7.09 1.74
C ARG A 86 0.26 -8.60 1.52
N LYS A 87 -0.83 -9.22 2.00
CA LYS A 87 -1.11 -10.65 1.78
C LYS A 87 -1.27 -11.00 0.30
N GLN A 88 -1.87 -10.12 -0.50
CA GLN A 88 -1.97 -10.32 -1.95
C GLN A 88 -0.59 -10.29 -2.61
N SER A 89 0.23 -9.29 -2.28
CA SER A 89 1.59 -9.13 -2.82
C SER A 89 2.51 -10.28 -2.39
N GLU A 90 2.35 -10.81 -1.17
CA GLU A 90 3.06 -12.04 -0.74
C GLU A 90 2.69 -13.26 -1.57
N ARG A 91 1.42 -13.39 -1.99
CA ARG A 91 0.95 -14.54 -2.78
C ARG A 91 1.44 -14.49 -4.23
N THR A 92 1.54 -13.29 -4.80
CA THR A 92 2.08 -13.09 -6.16
C THR A 92 3.61 -13.00 -6.17
N GLY A 93 4.24 -12.87 -5.01
CA GLY A 93 5.70 -12.70 -4.92
C GLY A 93 6.18 -11.30 -5.34
N ASP A 94 5.26 -10.33 -5.41
CA ASP A 94 5.55 -8.94 -5.79
C ASP A 94 6.31 -8.20 -4.68
N ARG A 95 7.63 -8.24 -4.78
CA ARG A 95 8.54 -7.58 -3.84
C ARG A 95 8.44 -6.05 -3.90
N THR A 96 8.13 -5.49 -5.07
CA THR A 96 8.06 -4.04 -5.26
C THR A 96 6.85 -3.47 -4.53
N SER A 97 5.67 -4.08 -4.69
CA SER A 97 4.49 -3.67 -3.92
C SER A 97 4.67 -3.89 -2.42
N LEU A 98 5.35 -4.96 -1.98
CA LEU A 98 5.66 -5.16 -0.56
C LEU A 98 6.53 -4.04 0.04
N LEU A 99 7.55 -3.60 -0.69
CA LEU A 99 8.39 -2.46 -0.28
C LEU A 99 7.59 -1.15 -0.28
N GLY A 100 6.77 -0.92 -1.31
CA GLY A 100 5.90 0.26 -1.42
C GLY A 100 4.89 0.35 -0.27
N LEU A 101 4.24 -0.77 0.09
CA LEU A 101 3.30 -0.81 1.21
C LEU A 101 4.01 -0.54 2.55
N ARG A 102 5.23 -1.03 2.72
CA ARG A 102 6.03 -0.76 3.92
C ARG A 102 6.40 0.72 4.01
N ASP A 103 6.85 1.33 2.91
CA ASP A 103 7.17 2.76 2.85
C ASP A 103 5.94 3.63 3.13
N LEU A 104 4.79 3.29 2.55
CA LEU A 104 3.51 3.95 2.82
C LEU A 104 3.15 3.89 4.31
N ALA A 105 3.29 2.73 4.95
CA ALA A 105 3.02 2.57 6.38
C ALA A 105 3.97 3.42 7.25
N VAL A 106 5.25 3.51 6.88
CA VAL A 106 6.24 4.36 7.56
C VAL A 106 5.84 5.83 7.46
N LYS A 107 5.48 6.29 6.25
CA LYS A 107 5.01 7.67 6.03
C LYS A 107 3.73 7.97 6.81
N ALA A 108 2.76 7.06 6.78
CA ALA A 108 1.52 7.19 7.54
C ALA A 108 1.79 7.31 9.05
N ARG A 109 2.75 6.53 9.57
CA ARG A 109 3.15 6.60 10.98
C ARG A 109 3.74 7.96 11.33
N LEU A 110 4.60 8.51 10.46
CA LEU A 110 5.19 9.83 10.65
C LEU A 110 4.14 10.93 10.64
N ALA A 111 3.16 10.85 9.72
CA ALA A 111 2.04 11.78 9.66
C ALA A 111 1.20 11.75 10.94
N ALA A 112 0.79 10.56 11.39
CA ALA A 112 0.05 10.39 12.64
C ALA A 112 0.85 10.91 13.85
N HIS A 113 2.15 10.61 13.93
CA HIS A 113 2.99 11.13 15.01
C HIS A 113 3.10 12.67 15.00
N SER A 114 3.21 13.29 13.82
CA SER A 114 3.23 14.74 13.68
C SER A 114 1.91 15.37 14.15
N LEU A 115 0.77 14.78 13.80
CA LEU A 115 -0.54 15.24 14.26
C LEU A 115 -0.71 15.05 15.77
N ALA A 116 -0.20 13.97 16.35
CA ALA A 116 -0.21 13.75 17.80
C ALA A 116 0.54 14.84 18.58
N GLN A 117 1.53 15.49 17.96
CA GLN A 117 2.27 16.61 18.54
C GLN A 117 1.66 17.99 18.25
N ASN A 118 0.68 18.06 17.34
CA ASN A 118 0.08 19.32 16.93
C ASN A 118 -0.84 19.88 18.02
N ARG A 119 -0.45 21.02 18.60
CA ARG A 119 -1.19 21.69 19.68
C ARG A 119 -2.55 22.26 19.25
N ALA A 120 -2.79 22.40 17.94
CA ALA A 120 -4.09 22.84 17.42
C ALA A 120 -5.17 21.74 17.53
N LEU A 121 -4.77 20.47 17.59
CA LEU A 121 -5.69 19.37 17.87
C LEU A 121 -6.04 19.33 19.35
N ASP A 122 -7.25 18.87 19.66
CA ASP A 122 -7.68 18.65 21.04
C ASP A 122 -6.93 17.45 21.68
N GLN A 123 -7.10 17.26 22.98
CA GLN A 123 -6.38 16.19 23.69
C GLN A 123 -6.79 14.79 23.21
N ILE A 124 -8.06 14.61 22.85
CA ILE A 124 -8.59 13.33 22.37
C ILE A 124 -8.01 13.02 20.99
N GLY A 125 -8.11 13.96 20.04
CA GLY A 125 -7.55 13.78 18.70
C GLY A 125 -6.05 13.50 18.73
N ARG A 126 -5.27 14.21 19.56
CA ARG A 126 -3.84 13.90 19.73
C ARG A 126 -3.59 12.50 20.29
N ALA A 127 -4.41 12.05 21.24
CA ALA A 127 -4.31 10.70 21.81
C ALA A 127 -4.63 9.62 20.77
N GLU A 128 -5.66 9.82 19.94
CA GLU A 128 -5.98 8.92 18.83
C GLU A 128 -4.84 8.85 17.82
N GLN A 129 -4.28 9.99 17.41
CA GLN A 129 -3.14 10.00 16.48
C GLN A 129 -1.90 9.30 17.04
N SER A 130 -1.64 9.45 18.35
CA SER A 130 -0.56 8.73 19.03
C SER A 130 -0.79 7.22 18.99
N GLU A 131 -2.01 6.77 19.26
CA GLU A 131 -2.38 5.36 19.22
C GLU A 131 -2.30 4.79 17.80
N ILE A 132 -2.72 5.55 16.78
CA ILE A 132 -2.57 5.17 15.36
C ILE A 132 -1.10 5.00 14.98
N ALA A 133 -0.23 5.89 15.47
CA ALA A 133 1.21 5.78 15.24
C ALA A 133 1.78 4.50 15.87
N GLU A 134 1.30 4.09 17.06
CA GLU A 134 1.66 2.82 17.69
C GLU A 134 1.15 1.62 16.88
N TRP A 135 -0.09 1.65 16.39
CA TRP A 135 -0.65 0.59 15.56
C TRP A 135 0.17 0.37 14.30
N LEU A 136 0.53 1.46 13.60
CA LEU A 136 1.39 1.40 12.43
C LEU A 136 2.81 0.92 12.77
N ALA A 137 3.36 1.30 13.94
CA ALA A 137 4.66 0.82 14.38
C ALA A 137 4.67 -0.71 14.58
N VAL A 138 3.63 -1.26 15.20
CA VAL A 138 3.50 -2.72 15.39
C VAL A 138 3.26 -3.42 14.06
N TRP A 139 2.43 -2.86 13.18
CA TRP A 139 2.21 -3.41 11.85
C TRP A 139 3.51 -3.45 11.02
N ILE A 140 4.34 -2.40 11.07
CA ILE A 140 5.64 -2.36 10.36
C ILE A 140 6.61 -3.44 10.89
N GLN A 141 6.61 -3.68 12.20
CA GLN A 141 7.52 -4.65 12.83
C GLN A 141 7.06 -6.09 12.61
N THR A 142 5.78 -6.37 12.87
CA THR A 142 5.19 -7.71 12.90
C THR A 142 3.80 -7.71 12.26
N PRO A 143 3.68 -7.50 10.93
CA PRO A 143 2.38 -7.31 10.27
C PRO A 143 1.47 -8.54 10.40
N LYS A 144 2.06 -9.75 10.39
CA LYS A 144 1.33 -11.02 10.50
C LYS A 144 0.59 -11.19 11.84
N LEU A 145 1.07 -10.56 12.91
CA LEU A 145 0.50 -10.65 14.26
C LEU A 145 -0.35 -9.41 14.62
N PHE A 146 -0.43 -8.42 13.74
CA PHE A 146 -1.11 -7.16 14.03
C PHE A 146 -2.57 -7.36 14.43
N GLY A 147 -3.30 -8.26 13.76
CA GLY A 147 -4.71 -8.52 14.07
C GLY A 147 -4.93 -9.04 15.48
N GLU A 148 -4.12 -10.02 15.91
CA GLU A 148 -4.18 -10.58 17.27
C GLU A 148 -3.75 -9.54 18.31
N TRP A 149 -2.70 -8.80 18.01
CA TRP A 149 -2.23 -7.72 18.87
C TRP A 149 -3.28 -6.63 19.07
N LEU A 150 -3.97 -6.22 18.00
CA LEU A 150 -4.99 -5.17 18.04
C LEU A 150 -6.18 -5.59 18.92
N GLU A 151 -6.61 -6.84 18.81
CA GLU A 151 -7.67 -7.40 19.66
C GLU A 151 -7.30 -7.36 21.15
N LEU A 152 -6.06 -7.70 21.48
CA LEU A 152 -5.53 -7.59 22.85
C LEU A 152 -5.45 -6.13 23.29
N ARG A 153 -4.94 -5.24 22.43
CA ARG A 153 -4.79 -3.81 22.70
C ARG A 153 -6.12 -3.15 23.05
N ARG A 154 -7.20 -3.46 22.31
CA ARG A 154 -8.56 -2.95 22.58
C ARG A 154 -9.18 -3.44 23.89
N ARG A 155 -8.69 -4.56 24.43
CA ARG A 155 -9.14 -5.11 25.72
C ARG A 155 -8.36 -4.54 26.90
N ALA A 156 -7.21 -3.91 26.65
CA ALA A 156 -6.39 -3.34 27.71
C ALA A 156 -7.14 -2.26 28.50
N PRO A 157 -7.02 -2.24 29.84
CA PRO A 157 -7.66 -1.22 30.67
C PRO A 157 -7.29 0.21 30.27
N GLU A 158 -6.02 0.45 29.93
CA GLU A 158 -5.54 1.77 29.51
C GLU A 158 -6.23 2.26 28.24
N PHE A 159 -6.40 1.38 27.25
CA PHE A 159 -7.08 1.71 26.00
C PHE A 159 -8.54 2.04 26.27
N ARG A 160 -9.23 1.20 27.05
CA ARG A 160 -10.62 1.45 27.44
C ARG A 160 -10.74 2.75 28.22
N ASN A 161 -9.88 3.02 29.19
CA ASN A 161 -9.97 4.26 29.97
C ASN A 161 -9.75 5.51 29.10
N LYS A 162 -8.91 5.43 28.07
CA LYS A 162 -8.64 6.54 27.14
C LYS A 162 -9.71 6.71 26.06
N PHE A 163 -10.33 5.62 25.59
CA PHE A 163 -11.18 5.63 24.39
C PHE A 163 -12.57 4.99 24.58
N ALA A 164 -12.99 4.62 25.81
CA ALA A 164 -14.27 3.93 26.08
C ALA A 164 -15.54 4.70 25.65
N THR A 165 -15.42 5.99 25.33
CA THR A 165 -16.51 6.81 24.80
C THR A 165 -16.81 6.58 23.31
N GLU A 166 -15.99 5.80 22.58
CA GLU A 166 -16.17 5.56 21.13
C GLU A 166 -17.17 4.44 20.77
N LYS A 167 -18.03 3.98 21.70
CA LYS A 167 -18.95 2.89 21.34
C LYS A 167 -20.05 3.29 20.33
N ASP A 168 -20.27 4.58 20.05
CA ASP A 168 -21.43 5.06 19.25
C ASP A 168 -21.17 6.29 18.33
N ARG A 169 -19.98 6.44 17.70
CA ARG A 169 -19.81 7.42 16.60
C ARG A 169 -19.20 6.82 15.33
#